data_AF-G5E1N9-F1
#
_entry.id   AF-G5E1N9-F1
#
_cell.length_a   1.000
_cell.length_b   1.000
_cell.length_c   1.000
_cell.angle_alpha   90.00
_cell.angle_beta   90.00
_cell.angle_gamma   90.00
#
_symmetry.space_group_name_H-M   'P 1'
#
loop_
_entity.id
_entity.type
_entity.pdbx_description
1 polymer ?
#
loop_
_entity_poly.entity_id
_entity_poly.type
_entity_poly.pdbx_seq_one_letter_code
_entity_poly.pdbx_strand_id
1 'polypeptide(L)'
;ALTMEQRWGFTLTELYTLALRFFKEKDGKAFHPTYEEKLKLVALHKQVTHGPYNPDTSPEVGFFDVLGNDRRKEWATLGNMSKQEAMTEFVNLLNRCCHLFSTYVTSHKIVRAEDERFRMEQQKQQIMAALNSQTAVQFQQYAAQQYPGNFEQQQLLIRQLQEQHYQQYMQQLYQVQLAQQQAAIQKQQNGPKESTPVIAAPSMWTRPQIKDFKEKIRQDADSVITVGGEVVTVRVPTHEEGSYLFWEFATDNYDIGFGVYFEWTDSPTAVSVHVSESSEDEEEDEENANSEEKAKKNASKPQMDEIVPVYRRDCHEEVYAGSHQYPGR
;
A
#
# COMPACT_ATOMS: atom_id res chain seq x y z
N ALA A 1 20.05 4.47 -19.72
CA ALA A 1 20.17 3.11 -19.15
C ALA A 1 18.77 2.67 -18.68
N LEU A 2 18.43 1.38 -18.80
CA LEU A 2 17.15 0.87 -18.27
C LEU A 2 17.11 1.05 -16.75
N THR A 3 15.96 1.42 -16.19
CA THR A 3 15.81 1.49 -14.73
C THR A 3 15.92 0.10 -14.12
N MET A 4 16.23 0.01 -12.82
CA MET A 4 16.26 -1.28 -12.10
C MET A 4 14.95 -2.04 -12.27
N GLU A 5 13.83 -1.33 -12.24
CA GLU A 5 12.50 -1.91 -12.44
C GLU A 5 12.29 -2.46 -13.85
N GLN A 6 12.69 -1.73 -14.88
CA GLN A 6 12.62 -2.21 -16.25
C GLN A 6 13.51 -3.44 -16.48
N ARG A 7 14.69 -3.48 -15.84
CA ARG A 7 15.65 -4.57 -16.00
C ARG A 7 15.21 -5.85 -15.28
N TRP A 8 14.72 -5.72 -14.06
CA TRP A 8 14.49 -6.86 -13.17
C TRP A 8 13.01 -7.22 -13.01
N GLY A 9 12.09 -6.32 -13.38
CA GLY A 9 10.64 -6.50 -13.22
C GLY A 9 10.13 -6.27 -11.79
N PHE A 10 10.95 -5.68 -10.93
CA PHE A 10 10.64 -5.38 -9.53
C PHE A 10 11.10 -3.96 -9.20
N THR A 11 10.36 -3.27 -8.36
CA THR A 11 10.82 -1.99 -7.79
C THR A 11 12.15 -2.21 -7.05
N LEU A 12 12.95 -1.15 -6.88
CA LEU A 12 14.25 -1.25 -6.21
C LEU A 12 14.13 -1.85 -4.80
N THR A 13 13.10 -1.47 -4.06
CA THR A 13 12.83 -1.96 -2.70
C THR A 13 12.51 -3.46 -2.67
N GLU A 14 11.66 -3.93 -3.60
CA GLU A 14 11.33 -5.36 -3.72
C GLU A 14 12.56 -6.17 -4.13
N LEU A 15 13.30 -5.68 -5.12
CA LEU A 15 14.51 -6.35 -5.62
C LEU A 15 15.59 -6.46 -4.53
N TYR A 16 15.78 -5.40 -3.76
CA TYR A 16 16.67 -5.41 -2.59
C TYR A 16 16.21 -6.42 -1.53
N THR A 17 14.91 -6.53 -1.29
CA THR A 17 14.36 -7.50 -0.33
C THR A 17 14.63 -8.94 -0.79
N LEU A 18 14.45 -9.23 -2.08
CA LEU A 18 14.80 -10.52 -2.68
C LEU A 18 16.30 -10.79 -2.62
N ALA A 19 17.13 -9.77 -2.89
CA ALA A 19 18.59 -9.84 -2.79
C ALA A 19 19.04 -10.16 -1.36
N LEU A 20 18.49 -9.48 -0.36
CA LEU A 20 18.82 -9.71 1.04
C LEU A 20 18.41 -11.12 1.50
N ARG A 21 17.23 -11.60 1.07
CA ARG A 21 16.78 -12.98 1.35
C ARG A 21 17.73 -13.99 0.71
N PHE A 22 18.05 -13.81 -0.57
CA PHE A 22 18.99 -14.68 -1.27
C PHE A 22 20.35 -14.71 -0.59
N PHE A 23 20.91 -13.55 -0.24
CA PHE A 23 22.18 -13.45 0.48
C PHE A 23 22.14 -14.24 1.81
N LYS A 24 21.12 -14.01 2.66
CA LYS A 24 20.99 -14.70 3.95
C LYS A 24 20.83 -16.21 3.82
N GLU A 25 20.10 -16.68 2.83
CA GLU A 25 19.81 -18.10 2.66
C GLU A 25 20.96 -18.87 1.99
N LYS A 26 21.69 -18.20 1.09
CA LYS A 26 22.62 -18.85 0.15
C LYS A 26 24.09 -18.53 0.41
N ASP A 27 24.42 -17.52 1.22
CA ASP A 27 25.79 -17.26 1.68
C ASP A 27 26.33 -18.49 2.45
N GLY A 28 27.53 -18.94 2.09
CA GLY A 28 28.15 -20.14 2.64
C GLY A 28 27.52 -21.46 2.19
N LYS A 29 26.55 -21.42 1.26
CA LYS A 29 25.88 -22.62 0.72
C LYS A 29 25.98 -22.70 -0.79
N ALA A 30 25.34 -21.75 -1.50
CA ALA A 30 25.32 -21.74 -2.96
C ALA A 30 26.40 -20.83 -3.55
N PHE A 31 26.92 -19.88 -2.76
CA PHE A 31 28.05 -19.04 -3.12
C PHE A 31 28.80 -18.59 -1.87
N HIS A 32 30.05 -18.21 -2.05
CA HIS A 32 30.97 -17.81 -0.98
C HIS A 32 31.62 -16.49 -1.39
N PRO A 33 31.03 -15.34 -1.02
CA PRO A 33 31.66 -14.04 -1.22
C PRO A 33 33.03 -14.01 -0.54
N THR A 34 33.96 -13.25 -1.10
CA THR A 34 35.20 -12.92 -0.40
C THR A 34 34.90 -12.16 0.89
N TYR A 35 35.87 -12.14 1.81
CA TYR A 35 35.74 -11.42 3.07
C TYR A 35 35.39 -9.94 2.84
N GLU A 36 36.08 -9.29 1.90
CA GLU A 36 35.85 -7.88 1.54
C GLU A 36 34.45 -7.65 0.95
N GLU A 37 34.00 -8.50 0.02
CA GLU A 37 32.64 -8.40 -0.54
C GLU A 37 31.58 -8.59 0.54
N LYS A 38 31.82 -9.50 1.49
CA LYS A 38 30.92 -9.74 2.62
C LYS A 38 30.86 -8.55 3.57
N LEU A 39 32.00 -7.93 3.89
CA LEU A 39 32.03 -6.68 4.65
C LEU A 39 31.22 -5.59 3.95
N LYS A 40 31.42 -5.42 2.64
CA LYS A 40 30.73 -4.41 1.83
C LYS A 40 29.23 -4.66 1.73
N LEU A 41 28.78 -5.90 1.55
CA LEU A 41 27.35 -6.25 1.58
C LEU A 41 26.72 -5.93 2.94
N VAL A 42 27.42 -6.23 4.04
CA VAL A 42 26.96 -5.91 5.40
C VAL A 42 26.90 -4.40 5.64
N ALA A 43 27.91 -3.65 5.18
CA ALA A 43 27.96 -2.19 5.26
C ALA A 43 26.81 -1.54 4.47
N LEU A 44 26.57 -1.98 3.24
CA LEU A 44 25.46 -1.50 2.42
C LEU A 44 24.10 -1.80 3.07
N HIS A 45 23.93 -2.98 3.67
CA HIS A 45 22.71 -3.30 4.43
C HIS A 45 22.52 -2.38 5.64
N LYS A 46 23.61 -2.05 6.34
CA LYS A 46 23.60 -1.08 7.45
C LYS A 46 23.23 0.32 6.98
N GLN A 47 23.78 0.77 5.85
CA GLN A 47 23.41 2.05 5.23
C GLN A 47 21.92 2.11 4.88
N VAL A 48 21.34 1.03 4.35
CA VAL A 48 19.91 0.98 4.00
C VAL A 48 18.99 1.05 5.23
N THR A 49 19.42 0.47 6.35
CA THR A 49 18.59 0.30 7.56
C THR A 49 18.76 1.42 8.57
N HIS A 50 19.97 1.96 8.70
CA HIS A 50 20.32 2.97 9.70
C HIS A 50 20.82 4.28 9.10
N GLY A 51 20.98 4.37 7.79
CA GLY A 51 21.57 5.55 7.14
C GLY A 51 23.09 5.63 7.31
N PRO A 52 23.69 6.82 7.12
CA PRO A 52 25.11 7.06 7.31
C PRO A 52 25.61 6.64 8.68
N TYR A 53 26.84 6.13 8.75
CA TYR A 53 27.47 5.77 10.02
C TYR A 53 27.59 6.98 10.93
N ASN A 54 27.01 6.89 12.13
CA ASN A 54 27.16 7.87 13.20
C ASN A 54 27.89 7.24 14.40
N PRO A 55 29.05 7.78 14.81
CA PRO A 55 29.81 7.33 15.97
C PRO A 55 29.02 7.38 17.29
N ASP A 56 28.17 8.39 17.47
CA ASP A 56 27.50 8.67 18.75
C ASP A 56 26.35 7.69 19.04
N THR A 57 25.76 7.14 17.98
CA THR A 57 24.66 6.16 18.08
C THR A 57 25.14 4.71 18.02
N SER A 58 26.46 4.48 17.87
CA SER A 58 27.03 3.16 17.65
C SER A 58 27.79 2.69 18.90
N PRO A 59 27.35 1.62 19.60
CA PRO A 59 28.03 1.10 20.80
C PRO A 59 29.50 0.82 20.54
N GLU A 60 30.40 1.13 21.46
CA GLU A 60 31.83 0.85 21.29
C GLU A 60 32.07 -0.64 21.00
N VAL A 61 32.78 -0.91 19.90
CA VAL A 61 33.19 -2.27 19.55
C VAL A 61 34.49 -2.54 20.31
N GLY A 62 34.48 -3.57 21.15
CA GLY A 62 35.63 -3.90 22.00
C GLY A 62 36.89 -4.20 21.17
N PHE A 63 38.06 -3.92 21.73
CA PHE A 63 39.35 -4.08 21.08
C PHE A 63 39.58 -5.49 20.46
N PHE A 64 38.98 -6.53 21.04
CA PHE A 64 39.09 -7.91 20.56
C PHE A 64 38.09 -8.28 19.44
N ASP A 65 37.11 -7.43 19.12
CA ASP A 65 36.13 -7.65 18.06
C ASP A 65 36.64 -7.10 16.72
N VAL A 66 37.65 -7.78 16.16
CA VAL A 66 38.29 -7.44 14.89
C VAL A 66 37.27 -7.39 13.74
N LEU A 67 36.35 -8.34 13.69
CA LEU A 67 35.31 -8.41 12.66
C LEU A 67 34.29 -7.26 12.77
N GLY A 68 33.88 -6.92 13.99
CA GLY A 68 33.02 -5.77 14.26
C GLY A 68 33.68 -4.46 13.85
N ASN A 69 34.99 -4.31 14.14
CA ASN A 69 35.77 -3.14 13.74
C ASN A 69 35.88 -3.01 12.22
N ASP A 70 36.14 -4.11 11.51
CA ASP A 70 36.21 -4.09 10.05
C ASP A 70 34.86 -3.73 9.42
N ARG A 71 33.75 -4.29 9.92
CA ARG A 71 32.40 -3.97 9.46
C ARG A 71 32.05 -2.50 9.69
N ARG A 72 32.39 -1.98 10.86
CA ARG A 72 32.19 -0.56 11.19
C ARG A 72 32.99 0.33 10.25
N LYS A 73 34.26 0.00 10.04
CA LYS A 73 35.14 0.76 9.16
C LYS A 73 34.58 0.79 7.73
N GLU A 74 34.13 -0.35 7.22
CA GLU A 74 33.52 -0.44 5.89
C GLU A 74 32.17 0.27 5.80
N TRP A 75 31.38 0.35 6.87
CA TRP A 75 30.17 1.17 6.88
C TRP A 75 30.51 2.67 6.91
N ALA A 76 31.52 3.07 7.67
CA ALA A 76 31.98 4.45 7.71
C ALA A 76 32.50 4.97 6.36
N THR A 77 33.11 4.11 5.53
CA THR A 77 33.57 4.50 4.18
C THR A 77 32.44 4.81 3.20
N LEU A 78 31.20 4.37 3.47
CA LEU A 78 30.03 4.69 2.64
C LEU A 78 29.57 6.15 2.78
N GLY A 79 29.96 6.83 3.88
CA GLY A 79 29.64 8.24 4.12
C GLY A 79 28.14 8.55 3.98
N ASN A 80 27.82 9.60 3.22
CA ASN A 80 26.46 10.10 3.02
C ASN A 80 25.70 9.39 1.88
N MET A 81 26.08 8.17 1.53
CA MET A 81 25.39 7.38 0.49
C MET A 81 23.89 7.26 0.81
N SER A 82 23.04 7.57 -0.16
CA SER A 82 21.59 7.49 0.03
C SER A 82 21.11 6.04 0.16
N LYS A 83 19.93 5.87 0.75
CA LYS A 83 19.28 4.56 0.88
C LYS A 83 19.09 3.87 -0.47
N GLN A 84 18.71 4.62 -1.52
CA GLN A 84 18.50 4.08 -2.86
C GLN A 84 19.81 3.65 -3.53
N GLU A 85 20.88 4.43 -3.38
CA GLU A 85 22.21 4.07 -3.88
C GLU A 85 22.74 2.82 -3.18
N ALA A 86 22.58 2.73 -1.85
CA ALA A 86 23.02 1.57 -1.08
C ALA A 86 22.26 0.29 -1.48
N MET A 87 20.94 0.38 -1.70
CA MET A 87 20.15 -0.75 -2.23
C MET A 87 20.65 -1.18 -3.62
N THR A 88 20.90 -0.20 -4.50
CA THR A 88 21.36 -0.44 -5.85
C THR A 88 22.72 -1.13 -5.87
N GLU A 89 23.68 -0.63 -5.09
CA GLU A 89 25.01 -1.24 -4.99
C GLU A 89 24.96 -2.61 -4.32
N PHE A 90 24.09 -2.84 -3.34
CA PHE A 90 23.91 -4.15 -2.74
C PHE A 90 23.47 -5.18 -3.78
N VAL A 91 22.44 -4.85 -4.57
CA VAL A 91 21.93 -5.73 -5.63
C VAL A 91 23.00 -5.96 -6.70
N ASN A 92 23.69 -4.92 -7.14
CA ASN A 92 24.74 -5.01 -8.16
C ASN A 92 25.93 -5.84 -7.69
N LEU A 93 26.34 -5.70 -6.43
CA LEU A 93 27.42 -6.47 -5.84
C LEU A 93 27.02 -7.94 -5.68
N LEU A 94 25.84 -8.21 -5.12
CA LEU A 94 25.34 -9.57 -4.96
C LEU A 94 25.24 -10.31 -6.30
N ASN A 95 24.72 -9.64 -7.34
CA ASN A 95 24.63 -10.21 -8.68
C ASN A 95 26.00 -10.49 -9.31
N ARG A 96 27.03 -9.72 -8.94
CA ARG A 96 28.42 -9.98 -9.34
C ARG A 96 29.01 -11.17 -8.58
N CYS A 97 28.75 -11.27 -7.28
CA CYS A 97 29.24 -12.38 -6.44
C CYS A 97 28.57 -13.72 -6.77
N CYS A 98 27.32 -13.71 -7.25
CA CYS A 98 26.58 -14.92 -7.59
C CYS A 98 25.65 -14.76 -8.79
N HIS A 99 26.01 -15.38 -9.91
CA HIS A 99 25.20 -15.35 -11.14
C HIS A 99 23.83 -16.05 -10.98
N LEU A 100 23.67 -16.95 -9.98
CA LEU A 100 22.38 -17.63 -9.71
C LEU A 100 21.33 -16.66 -9.16
N PHE A 101 21.75 -15.50 -8.64
CA PHE A 101 20.83 -14.47 -8.19
C PHE A 101 19.89 -14.02 -9.31
N SER A 102 20.39 -13.89 -10.55
CA SER A 102 19.54 -13.52 -11.67
C SER A 102 18.46 -14.56 -11.97
N THR A 103 18.80 -15.84 -11.92
CA THR A 103 17.84 -16.93 -12.10
C THR A 103 16.81 -16.96 -10.97
N TYR A 104 17.25 -16.71 -9.73
CA TYR A 104 16.39 -16.63 -8.56
C TYR A 104 15.34 -15.51 -8.71
N VAL A 105 15.74 -14.32 -9.15
CA VAL A 105 14.82 -13.20 -9.37
C VAL A 105 13.85 -13.50 -10.51
N THR A 106 14.32 -14.07 -11.63
CA THR A 106 13.44 -14.49 -12.74
C THR A 106 12.41 -15.52 -12.29
N SER A 107 12.80 -16.49 -11.46
CA SER A 107 11.86 -17.47 -10.89
C SER A 107 10.79 -16.79 -10.04
N HIS A 108 11.16 -15.84 -9.17
CA HIS A 108 10.18 -15.08 -8.37
C HIS A 108 9.24 -14.24 -9.24
N LYS A 109 9.73 -13.70 -10.36
CA LYS A 109 8.90 -12.97 -11.32
C LYS A 109 7.83 -13.85 -11.95
N ILE A 110 8.20 -15.09 -12.30
CA ILE A 110 7.26 -16.08 -12.85
C ILE A 110 6.20 -16.42 -11.81
N VAL A 111 6.62 -16.77 -10.59
CA VAL A 111 5.71 -17.07 -9.47
C VAL A 111 4.73 -15.93 -9.22
N ARG A 112 5.20 -14.67 -9.18
CA ARG A 112 4.33 -13.50 -9.00
C ARG A 112 3.29 -13.38 -10.12
N ALA A 113 3.72 -13.55 -11.37
CA ALA A 113 2.82 -13.47 -12.52
C ALA A 113 1.78 -14.60 -12.54
N GLU A 114 2.16 -15.81 -12.08
CA GLU A 114 1.25 -16.95 -11.94
C GLU A 114 0.24 -16.72 -10.81
N ASP A 115 0.68 -16.22 -9.65
CA ASP A 115 -0.20 -15.86 -8.54
C ASP A 115 -1.21 -14.77 -8.94
N GLU A 116 -0.77 -13.74 -9.67
CA GLU A 116 -1.65 -12.70 -10.21
C GLU A 116 -2.68 -13.29 -11.19
N ARG A 117 -2.25 -14.15 -12.12
CA ARG A 117 -3.18 -14.82 -13.05
C ARG A 117 -4.19 -15.69 -12.31
N PHE A 118 -3.74 -16.43 -11.29
CA PHE A 118 -4.61 -17.29 -10.49
C PHE A 118 -5.68 -16.47 -9.77
N ARG A 119 -5.29 -15.35 -9.14
CA ARG A 119 -6.24 -14.43 -8.49
C ARG A 119 -7.25 -13.84 -9.48
N MET A 120 -6.80 -13.39 -10.65
CA MET A 120 -7.70 -12.86 -11.68
C MET A 120 -8.68 -13.91 -12.20
N GLU A 121 -8.22 -15.15 -12.41
CA GLU A 121 -9.08 -16.25 -12.85
C GLU A 121 -10.09 -16.64 -11.77
N GLN A 122 -9.70 -16.65 -10.49
CA GLN A 122 -10.64 -16.85 -9.38
C GLN A 122 -11.71 -15.76 -9.33
N GLN A 123 -11.33 -14.49 -9.45
CA GLN A 123 -12.27 -13.38 -9.46
C GLN A 123 -13.25 -13.49 -10.65
N LYS A 124 -12.74 -13.82 -11.84
CA LYS A 124 -13.56 -14.09 -13.02
C LYS A 124 -14.54 -15.24 -12.78
N GLN A 125 -14.08 -16.35 -12.21
CA GLN A 125 -14.94 -17.49 -11.89
C GLN A 125 -16.04 -17.14 -10.88
N GLN A 126 -15.73 -16.35 -9.86
CA GLN A 126 -16.72 -15.87 -8.90
C GLN A 126 -17.79 -15.01 -9.57
N ILE A 127 -17.40 -14.06 -10.43
CA ILE A 127 -18.35 -13.23 -11.19
C ILE A 127 -19.21 -14.10 -12.09
N MET A 128 -18.61 -15.04 -12.84
CA MET A 128 -19.35 -15.94 -13.70
C MET A 128 -20.33 -16.81 -12.91
N ALA A 129 -19.92 -17.36 -11.76
CA ALA A 129 -20.79 -18.16 -10.91
C ALA A 129 -21.97 -17.33 -10.37
N ALA A 130 -21.72 -16.10 -9.92
CA ALA A 130 -22.75 -15.20 -9.44
C ALA A 130 -23.76 -14.85 -10.56
N LEU A 131 -23.27 -14.47 -11.75
CA LEU A 131 -24.13 -14.19 -12.91
C LEU A 131 -24.94 -15.42 -13.32
N ASN A 132 -24.28 -16.59 -13.39
CA ASN A 132 -24.94 -17.85 -13.74
C ASN A 132 -26.02 -18.21 -12.72
N SER A 133 -25.81 -17.98 -11.43
CA SER A 133 -26.82 -18.27 -10.40
C SER A 133 -28.11 -17.45 -10.60
N GLN A 134 -27.99 -16.23 -11.13
CA GLN A 134 -29.13 -15.35 -11.39
C GLN A 134 -29.84 -15.73 -12.69
N THR A 135 -29.11 -16.13 -13.73
CA THR A 135 -29.69 -16.35 -15.06
C THR A 135 -29.89 -17.82 -15.44
N ALA A 136 -29.45 -18.78 -14.62
CA ALA A 136 -29.47 -20.21 -14.92
C ALA A 136 -30.85 -20.70 -15.38
N VAL A 137 -31.90 -20.35 -14.63
CA VAL A 137 -33.27 -20.78 -14.93
C VAL A 137 -33.73 -20.24 -16.29
N GLN A 138 -33.48 -18.96 -16.56
CA GLN A 138 -33.88 -18.31 -17.81
C GLN A 138 -33.14 -18.92 -19.01
N PHE A 139 -31.82 -19.12 -18.89
CA PHE A 139 -31.02 -19.72 -19.96
C PHE A 139 -31.39 -21.18 -20.21
N GLN A 140 -31.68 -21.94 -19.15
CA GLN A 140 -32.11 -23.32 -19.28
C GLN A 140 -33.47 -23.44 -19.98
N GLN A 141 -34.44 -22.58 -19.63
CA GLN A 141 -35.74 -22.53 -20.29
C GLN A 141 -35.62 -22.16 -21.77
N TYR A 142 -34.83 -21.13 -22.08
CA TYR A 142 -34.60 -20.70 -23.46
C TYR A 142 -33.94 -21.81 -24.28
N ALA A 143 -32.90 -22.46 -23.73
CA ALA A 143 -32.22 -23.55 -24.41
C ALA A 143 -33.14 -24.76 -24.66
N ALA A 144 -33.97 -25.13 -23.69
CA ALA A 144 -34.93 -26.21 -23.82
C ALA A 144 -35.99 -25.94 -24.90
N GLN A 145 -36.38 -24.69 -25.11
CA GLN A 145 -37.30 -24.28 -26.18
C GLN A 145 -36.63 -24.36 -27.57
N GLN A 146 -35.37 -23.92 -27.69
CA GLN A 146 -34.65 -23.93 -28.96
C GLN A 146 -34.24 -25.34 -29.40
N TYR A 147 -33.85 -26.20 -28.45
CA TYR A 147 -33.37 -27.55 -28.72
C TYR A 147 -34.08 -28.60 -27.84
N PRO A 148 -35.37 -28.90 -28.07
CA PRO A 148 -36.11 -29.88 -27.26
C PRO A 148 -35.45 -31.27 -27.30
N GLY A 149 -35.21 -31.86 -26.13
CA GLY A 149 -34.66 -33.23 -26.01
C GLY A 149 -33.18 -33.41 -26.36
N ASN A 150 -32.50 -32.38 -26.89
CA ASN A 150 -31.08 -32.43 -27.20
C ASN A 150 -30.24 -31.73 -26.12
N PHE A 151 -29.85 -32.49 -25.09
CA PHE A 151 -29.10 -31.98 -23.95
C PHE A 151 -27.73 -31.38 -24.32
N GLU A 152 -27.04 -31.93 -25.32
CA GLU A 152 -25.72 -31.45 -25.71
C GLU A 152 -25.80 -30.07 -26.36
N GLN A 153 -26.75 -29.87 -27.29
CA GLN A 153 -26.99 -28.56 -27.90
C GLN A 153 -27.52 -27.53 -26.89
N GLN A 154 -28.36 -27.96 -25.94
CA GLN A 154 -28.80 -27.09 -24.84
C GLN A 154 -27.60 -26.59 -24.00
N GLN A 155 -26.67 -27.47 -23.61
CA GLN A 155 -25.50 -27.09 -22.81
C GLN A 155 -24.56 -26.16 -23.57
N LEU A 156 -24.32 -26.42 -24.86
CA LEU A 156 -23.51 -25.52 -25.71
C LEU A 156 -24.15 -24.12 -25.81
N LEU A 157 -25.47 -24.05 -26.03
CA LEU A 157 -26.20 -22.77 -26.10
C LEU A 157 -26.17 -22.04 -24.76
N ILE A 158 -26.39 -22.74 -23.64
CA ILE A 158 -26.30 -22.14 -22.29
C ILE A 158 -24.90 -21.56 -22.06
N ARG A 159 -23.84 -22.30 -22.39
CA ARG A 159 -22.47 -21.80 -22.26
C ARG A 159 -22.24 -20.54 -23.10
N GLN A 160 -22.70 -20.52 -24.36
CA GLN A 160 -22.60 -19.34 -25.21
C GLN A 160 -23.34 -18.14 -24.62
N LEU A 161 -24.54 -18.33 -24.09
CA LEU A 161 -25.33 -17.28 -23.45
C LEU A 161 -24.66 -16.76 -22.17
N GLN A 162 -24.09 -17.64 -21.36
CA GLN A 162 -23.32 -17.26 -20.17
C GLN A 162 -22.08 -16.45 -20.54
N GLU A 163 -21.34 -16.85 -21.57
CA GLU A 163 -20.17 -16.11 -22.06
C GLU A 163 -20.56 -14.72 -22.60
N GLN A 164 -21.65 -14.62 -23.37
CA GLN A 164 -22.19 -13.34 -23.85
C GLN A 164 -22.65 -12.44 -22.70
N HIS A 165 -23.36 -13.01 -21.72
CA HIS A 165 -23.84 -12.27 -20.56
C HIS A 165 -22.69 -11.72 -19.72
N TYR A 166 -21.64 -12.52 -19.51
CA TYR A 166 -20.42 -12.07 -18.85
C TYR A 166 -19.75 -10.92 -19.62
N GLN A 167 -19.64 -11.02 -20.95
CA GLN A 167 -19.07 -9.95 -21.78
C GLN A 167 -19.84 -8.63 -21.66
N GLN A 168 -21.17 -8.70 -21.73
CA GLN A 168 -22.04 -7.53 -21.57
C GLN A 168 -21.89 -6.89 -20.19
N TYR A 169 -21.87 -7.71 -19.14
CA TYR A 169 -21.68 -7.24 -17.77
C TYR A 169 -20.33 -6.54 -17.58
N MET A 170 -19.24 -7.13 -18.08
CA MET A 170 -17.91 -6.51 -18.01
C MET A 170 -17.83 -5.20 -18.81
N GLN A 171 -18.52 -5.12 -19.96
CA GLN A 171 -18.59 -3.89 -20.74
C GLN A 171 -19.34 -2.78 -19.99
N GLN A 172 -20.43 -3.13 -19.29
CA GLN A 172 -21.18 -2.18 -18.47
C GLN A 172 -20.35 -1.65 -17.31
N LEU A 173 -19.65 -2.53 -16.57
CA LEU A 173 -18.75 -2.13 -15.48
C LEU A 173 -17.67 -1.14 -15.97
N TYR A 174 -17.06 -1.42 -17.12
CA TYR A 174 -16.05 -0.54 -17.70
C TYR A 174 -16.61 0.85 -18.05
N GLN A 175 -17.82 0.92 -18.63
CA GLN A 175 -18.48 2.19 -18.93
C GLN A 175 -18.79 2.99 -17.66
N VAL A 176 -19.27 2.32 -16.61
CA VAL A 176 -19.53 2.95 -15.30
C VAL A 176 -18.24 3.53 -14.73
N GLN A 177 -17.14 2.78 -14.78
CA GLN A 177 -15.84 3.25 -14.32
C GLN A 177 -15.34 4.47 -15.10
N LEU A 178 -15.47 4.47 -16.42
CA LEU A 178 -15.13 5.63 -17.26
C LEU A 178 -15.99 6.85 -16.93
N ALA A 179 -17.30 6.66 -16.75
CA ALA A 179 -18.22 7.74 -16.40
C ALA A 179 -17.87 8.35 -15.03
N GLN A 180 -17.53 7.51 -14.04
CA GLN A 180 -17.05 7.98 -12.73
C GLN A 180 -15.75 8.78 -12.85
N GLN A 181 -14.79 8.32 -13.65
CA GLN A 181 -13.54 9.04 -13.89
C GLN A 181 -13.79 10.39 -14.59
N GLN A 182 -14.64 10.42 -15.62
CA GLN A 182 -15.01 11.66 -16.31
C GLN A 182 -15.76 12.62 -15.39
N ALA A 183 -16.67 12.12 -14.55
CA ALA A 183 -17.36 12.93 -13.56
C ALA A 183 -16.41 13.54 -12.53
N ALA A 184 -15.39 12.79 -12.10
CA ALA A 184 -14.33 13.30 -11.23
C ALA A 184 -13.53 14.41 -11.91
N ILE A 185 -13.15 14.23 -13.18
CA ILE A 185 -12.42 15.25 -13.97
C ILE A 185 -13.29 16.49 -14.23
N GLN A 186 -14.59 16.33 -14.53
CA GLN A 186 -15.50 17.46 -14.75
C GLN A 186 -15.75 18.26 -13.49
N LYS A 187 -15.85 17.60 -12.33
CA LYS A 187 -15.88 18.27 -11.01
C LYS A 187 -14.61 19.10 -10.77
N GLN A 188 -13.46 18.66 -11.28
CA GLN A 188 -12.21 19.44 -11.23
C GLN A 188 -12.17 20.61 -12.25
N GLN A 189 -12.93 20.57 -13.35
CA GLN A 189 -12.87 21.59 -14.42
C GLN A 189 -13.92 22.72 -14.31
N ASN A 190 -15.07 22.52 -13.64
CA ASN A 190 -16.16 23.50 -13.54
C ASN A 190 -16.28 24.21 -12.18
N GLY A 191 -15.26 24.15 -11.33
CA GLY A 191 -15.18 25.00 -10.12
C GLY A 191 -14.83 26.46 -10.47
N PRO A 192 -15.21 27.46 -9.65
CA PRO A 192 -14.76 28.84 -9.84
C PRO A 192 -13.22 28.86 -9.86
N LYS A 193 -12.63 29.56 -10.84
CA LYS A 193 -11.17 29.78 -10.92
C LYS A 193 -10.69 30.71 -9.80
N GLU A 194 -10.63 30.18 -8.59
CA GLU A 194 -9.54 30.45 -7.66
C GLU A 194 -8.68 29.18 -7.65
N SER A 195 -7.37 29.32 -7.46
CA SER A 195 -6.39 28.23 -7.56
C SER A 195 -6.54 27.22 -6.42
N THR A 196 -7.66 26.50 -6.37
CA THR A 196 -7.85 25.38 -5.46
C THR A 196 -6.99 24.21 -5.93
N PRO A 197 -6.13 23.67 -5.05
CA PRO A 197 -5.25 22.56 -5.36
C PRO A 197 -6.03 21.32 -5.81
N VAL A 198 -5.56 20.68 -6.88
CA VAL A 198 -6.21 19.49 -7.44
C VAL A 198 -5.92 18.29 -6.55
N ILE A 199 -6.95 17.79 -5.87
CA ILE A 199 -6.86 16.61 -5.00
C ILE A 199 -7.05 15.35 -5.85
N ALA A 200 -6.07 14.45 -5.84
CA ALA A 200 -6.12 13.19 -6.56
C ALA A 200 -7.08 12.20 -5.87
N ALA A 201 -7.61 11.22 -6.61
CA ALA A 201 -8.37 10.15 -5.98
C ALA A 201 -7.42 9.24 -5.17
N PRO A 202 -7.78 8.81 -3.94
CA PRO A 202 -6.98 7.84 -3.21
C PRO A 202 -7.08 6.45 -3.85
N SER A 203 -6.05 5.64 -3.63
CA SER A 203 -6.07 4.21 -3.95
C SER A 203 -6.29 3.41 -2.66
N MET A 204 -7.16 2.40 -2.70
CA MET A 204 -7.50 1.55 -1.55
C MET A 204 -7.47 0.08 -1.98
N TRP A 205 -6.90 -0.79 -1.15
CA TRP A 205 -6.84 -2.23 -1.38
C TRP A 205 -6.78 -3.01 -0.06
N THR A 206 -6.99 -4.32 -0.11
CA THR A 206 -6.86 -5.22 1.04
C THR A 206 -5.80 -6.30 0.79
N ARG A 207 -5.28 -6.89 1.88
CA ARG A 207 -4.46 -8.11 1.80
C ARG A 207 -4.84 -9.11 2.91
N PRO A 208 -4.74 -10.42 2.63
CA PRO A 208 -5.18 -11.46 3.58
C PRO A 208 -4.16 -11.80 4.68
N GLN A 209 -2.90 -11.34 4.59
CA GLN A 209 -1.84 -11.65 5.57
C GLN A 209 -1.94 -10.83 6.87
N ILE A 210 -3.12 -10.83 7.51
CA ILE A 210 -3.40 -10.04 8.72
C ILE A 210 -2.63 -10.50 9.96
N LYS A 211 -2.36 -11.81 10.09
CA LYS A 211 -1.61 -12.36 11.22
C LYS A 211 -0.17 -11.84 11.23
N ASP A 212 0.54 -12.02 10.12
CA ASP A 212 1.92 -11.56 9.94
C ASP A 212 2.04 -10.04 10.13
N PHE A 213 1.03 -9.29 9.67
CA PHE A 213 0.98 -7.84 9.88
C PHE A 213 0.88 -7.47 11.35
N LYS A 214 -0.08 -8.05 12.08
CA LYS A 214 -0.26 -7.79 13.52
C LYS A 214 0.97 -8.20 14.33
N GLU A 215 1.60 -9.34 14.02
CA GLU A 215 2.83 -9.78 14.69
C GLU A 215 4.00 -8.82 14.47
N LYS A 216 4.11 -8.25 13.27
CA LYS A 216 5.14 -7.26 12.96
C LYS A 216 4.89 -5.92 13.67
N ILE A 217 3.66 -5.42 13.62
CA ILE A 217 3.31 -4.11 14.20
C ILE A 217 3.36 -4.13 15.73
N ARG A 218 2.99 -5.25 16.39
CA ARG A 218 3.07 -5.40 17.86
C ARG A 218 4.49 -5.27 18.43
N GLN A 219 5.53 -5.32 17.59
CA GLN A 219 6.90 -5.08 18.03
C GLN A 219 7.17 -3.60 18.33
N ASP A 220 6.32 -2.71 17.86
CA ASP A 220 6.36 -1.28 18.08
C ASP A 220 5.09 -0.82 18.80
N ALA A 221 5.21 -0.46 20.08
CA ALA A 221 4.07 -0.08 20.91
C ALA A 221 3.38 1.20 20.41
N ASP A 222 4.14 2.12 19.81
CA ASP A 222 3.61 3.39 19.29
C ASP A 222 2.75 3.19 18.03
N SER A 223 2.85 2.02 17.40
CA SER A 223 2.04 1.62 16.24
C SER A 223 0.76 0.86 16.63
N VAL A 224 0.49 0.65 17.92
CA VAL A 224 -0.72 -0.03 18.42
C VAL A 224 -1.58 0.94 19.22
N ILE A 225 -2.78 1.22 18.71
CA ILE A 225 -3.72 2.17 19.31
C ILE A 225 -4.95 1.40 19.81
N THR A 226 -5.36 1.66 21.04
CA THR A 226 -6.64 1.17 21.59
C THR A 226 -7.70 2.24 21.38
N VAL A 227 -8.84 1.86 20.78
CA VAL A 227 -9.95 2.79 20.50
C VAL A 227 -11.19 2.29 21.25
N GLY A 228 -11.62 3.04 22.27
CA GLY A 228 -12.65 2.62 23.23
C GLY A 228 -14.04 3.25 22.99
N GLY A 229 -14.51 3.30 21.75
CA GLY A 229 -15.80 3.95 21.38
C GLY A 229 -15.68 5.44 21.05
N GLU A 230 -14.48 5.99 21.15
CA GLU A 230 -14.12 7.36 20.79
C GLU A 230 -13.55 7.46 19.37
N VAL A 231 -13.35 8.70 18.88
CA VAL A 231 -12.67 8.94 17.60
C VAL A 231 -11.21 9.28 17.86
N VAL A 232 -10.30 8.45 17.34
CA VAL A 232 -8.87 8.72 17.38
C VAL A 232 -8.39 9.25 16.04
N THR A 233 -7.68 10.38 16.06
CA THR A 233 -7.10 11.02 14.89
C THR A 233 -5.58 10.93 14.94
N VAL A 234 -4.99 10.30 13.91
CA VAL A 234 -3.55 10.25 13.70
C VAL A 234 -3.17 11.32 12.69
N ARG A 235 -2.42 12.33 13.12
CA ARG A 235 -1.96 13.44 12.27
C ARG A 235 -0.60 13.09 11.68
N VAL A 236 -0.52 13.02 10.36
CA VAL A 236 0.70 12.68 9.63
C VAL A 236 1.09 13.87 8.75
N PRO A 237 2.14 14.64 9.11
CA PRO A 237 2.61 15.76 8.31
C PRO A 237 3.13 15.32 6.93
N THR A 238 2.98 16.19 5.93
CA THR A 238 3.68 16.06 4.65
C THR A 238 5.18 16.15 4.88
N HIS A 239 5.93 15.23 4.26
CA HIS A 239 7.39 15.29 4.28
C HIS A 239 7.88 16.12 3.09
N GLU A 240 8.89 16.98 3.27
CA GLU A 240 9.40 17.89 2.22
C GLU A 240 9.85 17.15 0.95
N GLU A 241 10.47 15.99 1.13
CA GLU A 241 10.92 15.10 0.05
C GLU A 241 9.86 14.05 -0.36
N GLY A 242 8.73 14.01 0.33
CA GLY A 242 7.64 13.09 0.06
C GLY A 242 6.71 13.59 -1.05
N SER A 243 6.02 12.66 -1.70
CA SER A 243 4.99 12.95 -2.69
C SER A 243 3.71 12.14 -2.48
N TYR A 244 3.73 11.15 -1.61
CA TYR A 244 2.62 10.25 -1.33
C TYR A 244 2.60 9.87 0.15
N LEU A 245 1.40 9.72 0.69
CA LEU A 245 1.13 9.02 1.94
C LEU A 245 0.75 7.57 1.62
N PHE A 246 1.25 6.63 2.42
CA PHE A 246 0.80 5.23 2.42
C PHE A 246 0.37 4.86 3.83
N TRP A 247 -0.74 4.14 3.95
CA TRP A 247 -1.24 3.66 5.24
C TRP A 247 -1.63 2.18 5.16
N GLU A 248 -1.50 1.49 6.29
CA GLU A 248 -1.97 0.13 6.50
C GLU A 248 -2.56 0.03 7.91
N PHE A 249 -3.70 -0.63 8.07
CA PHE A 249 -4.34 -0.81 9.37
C PHE A 249 -5.12 -2.13 9.45
N ALA A 250 -5.23 -2.64 10.67
CA ALA A 250 -6.03 -3.81 11.01
C ALA A 250 -6.48 -3.71 12.47
N THR A 251 -7.59 -4.36 12.80
CA THR A 251 -8.14 -4.44 14.15
C THR A 251 -8.16 -5.89 14.63
N ASP A 252 -8.25 -6.12 15.93
CA ASP A 252 -8.18 -7.49 16.47
C ASP A 252 -9.46 -8.30 16.21
N ASN A 253 -10.63 -7.77 16.60
CA ASN A 253 -11.85 -8.57 16.69
C ASN A 253 -13.09 -7.96 16.00
N TYR A 254 -13.10 -6.66 15.75
CA TYR A 254 -14.26 -5.94 15.25
C TYR A 254 -13.87 -4.99 14.14
N ASP A 255 -14.81 -4.64 13.28
CA ASP A 255 -14.63 -3.59 12.29
C ASP A 255 -14.51 -2.20 12.96
N ILE A 256 -13.96 -1.24 12.23
CA ILE A 256 -13.85 0.15 12.69
C ILE A 256 -14.17 1.11 11.54
N GLY A 257 -14.68 2.30 11.87
CA GLY A 257 -14.79 3.40 10.93
C GLY A 257 -13.40 3.93 10.58
N PHE A 258 -13.10 4.03 9.29
CA PHE A 258 -11.84 4.61 8.81
C PHE A 258 -12.10 5.61 7.69
N GLY A 259 -11.49 6.79 7.81
CA GLY A 259 -11.46 7.84 6.80
C GLY A 259 -10.14 8.62 6.87
N VAL A 260 -9.90 9.45 5.86
CA VAL A 260 -8.68 10.26 5.72
C VAL A 260 -9.09 11.66 5.31
N TYR A 261 -8.58 12.65 6.03
CA TYR A 261 -8.74 14.07 5.72
C TYR A 261 -7.36 14.69 5.50
N PHE A 262 -7.28 15.66 4.60
CA PHE A 262 -6.10 16.49 4.42
C PHE A 262 -6.34 17.85 5.06
N GLU A 263 -5.50 18.23 6.01
CA GLU A 263 -5.57 19.51 6.70
C GLU A 263 -4.53 20.48 6.12
N TRP A 264 -4.99 21.61 5.58
CA TRP A 264 -4.13 22.67 5.04
C TRP A 264 -3.54 23.51 6.17
N THR A 265 -2.44 23.03 6.74
CA THR A 265 -1.70 23.73 7.81
C THR A 265 -0.20 23.48 7.71
N ASP A 266 0.60 24.47 8.11
CA ASP A 266 2.03 24.30 8.36
C ASP A 266 2.20 23.58 9.71
N SER A 267 2.29 22.25 9.69
CA SER A 267 2.48 21.42 10.88
C SER A 267 3.98 21.12 11.11
N PRO A 268 4.46 21.00 12.36
CA PRO A 268 5.77 20.42 12.63
C PRO A 268 5.85 18.99 12.05
N THR A 269 7.05 18.55 11.70
CA THR A 269 7.34 17.31 10.94
C THR A 269 7.07 15.99 11.67
N ALA A 270 6.59 16.02 12.93
CA ALA A 270 6.38 14.83 13.74
C ALA A 270 4.92 14.32 13.69
N VAL A 271 4.74 13.00 13.61
CA VAL A 271 3.44 12.33 13.71
C VAL A 271 2.88 12.50 15.13
N SER A 272 1.59 12.81 15.25
CA SER A 272 0.93 12.96 16.56
C SER A 272 -0.43 12.27 16.60
N VAL A 273 -0.80 11.72 17.75
CA VAL A 273 -2.09 11.05 17.96
C VAL A 273 -2.94 11.91 18.89
N HIS A 274 -4.16 12.23 18.46
CA HIS A 274 -5.13 13.00 19.22
C HIS A 274 -6.37 12.13 19.45
N VAL A 275 -6.80 12.05 20.70
CA VAL A 275 -8.03 11.36 21.09
C VAL A 275 -9.09 12.43 21.26
N SER A 276 -10.16 12.35 20.45
CA SER A 276 -11.32 13.22 20.60
C SER A 276 -12.41 12.43 21.30
N GLU A 277 -12.70 12.79 22.55
CA GLU A 277 -13.89 12.32 23.24
C GLU A 277 -15.09 12.86 22.47
N SER A 278 -15.96 11.98 21.99
CA SER A 278 -17.16 12.33 21.24
C SER A 278 -18.08 13.16 22.12
N SER A 279 -18.06 14.49 22.01
CA SER A 279 -19.07 15.38 22.57
C SER A 279 -20.32 15.34 21.67
N GLU A 280 -21.13 14.30 21.82
CA GLU A 280 -22.59 14.47 21.69
C GLU A 280 -23.03 15.19 22.97
N ASP A 281 -22.97 16.52 22.98
CA ASP A 281 -23.71 17.46 23.85
C ASP A 281 -23.14 18.89 23.65
N GLU A 282 -23.44 19.51 22.50
CA GLU A 282 -23.51 20.97 22.37
C GLU A 282 -24.86 21.34 21.70
N GLU A 283 -25.95 20.80 22.22
CA GLU A 283 -27.29 21.39 22.07
C GLU A 283 -27.77 21.81 23.45
N GLU A 284 -27.21 22.88 24.02
CA GLU A 284 -27.89 23.74 25.01
C GLU A 284 -27.03 24.99 25.25
N ASP A 285 -27.69 26.15 25.33
CA ASP A 285 -27.18 27.49 25.67
C ASP A 285 -26.49 28.33 24.57
N GLU A 286 -27.30 28.81 23.61
CA GLU A 286 -27.06 30.10 22.97
C GLU A 286 -28.29 31.04 23.04
N GLU A 287 -28.67 31.41 24.26
CA GLU A 287 -29.25 32.74 24.47
C GLU A 287 -28.17 33.66 25.05
N ASN A 288 -27.86 34.72 24.30
CA ASN A 288 -26.87 35.79 24.58
C ASN A 288 -25.38 35.50 24.32
N ALA A 289 -24.98 35.54 23.04
CA ALA A 289 -23.67 36.07 22.69
C ALA A 289 -23.72 36.87 21.37
N ASN A 290 -23.11 38.05 21.41
CA ASN A 290 -23.13 39.12 20.42
C ASN A 290 -22.64 38.66 19.03
N SER A 291 -23.34 39.07 17.97
CA SER A 291 -23.20 38.65 16.57
C SER A 291 -21.86 38.98 15.89
N GLU A 292 -20.90 39.60 16.58
CA GLU A 292 -19.57 39.94 16.04
C GLU A 292 -18.46 38.97 16.48
N GLU A 293 -18.65 38.17 17.53
CA GLU A 293 -17.65 37.18 18.00
C GLU A 293 -17.74 35.82 17.30
N LYS A 294 -18.92 35.45 16.78
CA LYS A 294 -19.10 34.23 15.96
C LYS A 294 -18.30 34.26 14.65
N ALA A 295 -18.07 35.46 14.09
CA ALA A 295 -17.32 35.61 12.83
C ALA A 295 -15.81 35.42 13.00
N LYS A 296 -15.26 35.61 14.21
CA LYS A 296 -13.80 35.48 14.47
C LYS A 296 -13.38 34.07 14.89
N LYS A 297 -14.24 33.27 15.51
CA LYS A 297 -13.92 31.86 15.87
C LYS A 297 -13.92 30.91 14.66
N ASN A 298 -14.71 31.19 13.63
CA ASN A 298 -14.72 30.38 12.39
C ASN A 298 -13.57 30.70 11.42
N ALA A 299 -12.79 31.76 11.65
CA ALA A 299 -11.68 32.17 10.79
C ALA A 299 -10.34 31.45 11.09
N SER A 300 -10.29 30.60 12.13
CA SER A 300 -9.06 29.98 12.62
C SER A 300 -8.99 28.45 12.46
N LYS A 301 -10.04 27.80 11.94
CA LYS A 301 -9.98 26.36 11.68
C LYS A 301 -9.27 26.14 10.34
N PRO A 302 -8.21 25.31 10.30
CA PRO A 302 -7.53 25.01 9.05
C PRO A 302 -8.50 24.34 8.07
N GLN A 303 -8.40 24.69 6.80
CA GLN A 303 -9.22 24.09 5.76
C GLN A 303 -8.94 22.57 5.74
N MET A 304 -9.99 21.76 5.69
CA MET A 304 -9.88 20.32 5.57
C MET A 304 -10.58 19.82 4.32
N ASP A 305 -9.94 18.91 3.60
CA ASP A 305 -10.52 18.22 2.45
C ASP A 305 -10.65 16.72 2.73
N GLU A 306 -11.80 16.15 2.40
CA GLU A 306 -12.05 14.71 2.53
C GLU A 306 -11.32 13.94 1.42
N ILE A 307 -10.43 13.04 1.81
CA ILE A 307 -9.68 12.18 0.90
C ILE A 307 -10.36 10.82 0.82
N VAL A 308 -10.59 10.19 1.97
CA VAL A 308 -11.31 8.92 2.09
C VAL A 308 -12.50 9.15 3.03
N PRO A 309 -13.75 9.00 2.56
CA PRO A 309 -14.91 9.10 3.44
C PRO A 309 -14.88 8.03 4.52
N VAL A 310 -15.34 8.41 5.72
CA VAL A 310 -15.42 7.50 6.86
C VAL A 310 -16.48 6.43 6.60
N TYR A 311 -16.03 5.19 6.44
CA TYR A 311 -16.89 4.02 6.35
C TYR A 311 -16.37 2.92 7.27
N ARG A 312 -17.28 2.07 7.76
CA ARG A 312 -16.92 0.86 8.52
C ARG A 312 -16.18 -0.12 7.60
N ARG A 313 -15.05 -0.65 8.08
CA ARG A 313 -14.17 -1.56 7.34
C ARG A 313 -13.97 -2.84 8.16
N ASP A 314 -14.18 -3.99 7.52
CA ASP A 314 -13.92 -5.33 8.09
C ASP A 314 -12.42 -5.63 8.20
N CYS A 315 -11.66 -4.68 8.74
CA CYS A 315 -10.21 -4.75 8.91
C CYS A 315 -9.76 -5.67 10.05
N HIS A 316 -10.71 -6.40 10.66
CA HIS A 316 -10.44 -7.54 11.53
C HIS A 316 -10.27 -8.84 10.73
N GLU A 317 -10.73 -8.88 9.47
CA GLU A 317 -10.60 -10.02 8.57
C GLU A 317 -9.36 -9.90 7.66
N GLU A 318 -9.12 -8.72 7.09
CA GLU A 318 -8.00 -8.42 6.19
C GLU A 318 -7.27 -7.14 6.60
N VAL A 319 -6.00 -6.98 6.18
CA VAL A 319 -5.31 -5.69 6.34
C VAL A 319 -5.82 -4.75 5.27
N TYR A 320 -6.34 -3.60 5.68
CA TYR A 320 -6.69 -2.51 4.78
C TYR A 320 -5.48 -1.63 4.55
N ALA A 321 -5.28 -1.22 3.30
CA ALA A 321 -4.19 -0.36 2.91
C ALA A 321 -4.65 0.65 1.87
N GLY A 322 -3.89 1.74 1.77
CA GLY A 322 -4.16 2.75 0.76
C GLY A 322 -3.01 3.71 0.56
N SER A 323 -3.16 4.55 -0.46
CA SER A 323 -2.23 5.62 -0.74
C SER A 323 -2.93 6.84 -1.32
N HIS A 324 -2.30 8.00 -1.12
CA HIS A 324 -2.77 9.26 -1.69
C HIS A 324 -1.59 10.16 -2.03
N GLN A 325 -1.64 10.79 -3.20
CA GLN A 325 -0.65 11.79 -3.59
C GLN A 325 -0.85 13.06 -2.76
N TYR A 326 0.21 13.69 -2.27
CA TYR A 326 0.09 14.94 -1.51
C TYR A 326 -0.63 16.00 -2.36
N PRO A 327 -1.80 16.51 -1.93
CA PRO A 327 -2.54 17.53 -2.67
C PRO A 327 -1.87 18.92 -2.51
N GLY A 328 -1.12 19.12 -1.43
CA GLY A 328 -0.31 20.28 -1.14
C GLY A 328 0.92 19.90 -0.32
N ARG A 329 1.83 20.85 -0.12
CA ARG A 329 3.00 20.68 0.75
C ARG A 329 2.77 21.35 2.07
#